data_AF-A0A7M3X6A7-F1
#
_entry.id   AF-A0A7M3X6A7-F1
#
_cell.length_a   1.000
_cell.length_b   1.000
_cell.length_c   1.000
_cell.angle_alpha   90.00
_cell.angle_beta   90.00
_cell.angle_gamma   90.00
#
_symmetry.space_group_name_H-M   'P 1'
#
loop_
_entity.id
_entity.type
_entity.pdbx_description
1 polymer ?
#
loop_
_entity_poly.entity_id
_entity_poly.type
_entity_poly.pdbx_seq_one_letter_code
_entity_poly.pdbx_strand_id
1 'polypeptide(L)'
;MSTFESDLEENCNLDNTLFGLCGYGSGAKAKVFEGKVSPRWREVVSRWHLFERLAGRMAIDHVTYENLHKGLQDESVVTPQGEFALVEIGDEGVDEGARRYRWIGA
;
A
#
# COMPACT_ATOMS: atom_id res chain seq x y z
N MET A 1 -7.09 -6.79 -4.83
CA MET A 1 -7.32 -6.85 -3.38
C MET A 1 -8.54 -6.05 -2.96
N SER A 2 -8.85 -4.90 -3.59
CA SER A 2 -10.15 -4.22 -3.42
C SER A 2 -11.37 -5.11 -3.67
N THR A 3 -11.28 -6.09 -4.59
CA THR A 3 -12.34 -7.06 -4.90
C THR A 3 -13.06 -7.60 -3.67
N PHE A 4 -12.31 -8.12 -2.68
CA PHE A 4 -12.93 -8.66 -1.47
C PHE A 4 -13.71 -7.61 -0.67
N GLU A 5 -13.19 -6.38 -0.54
CA GLU A 5 -13.87 -5.33 0.21
C GLU A 5 -15.08 -4.80 -0.56
N SER A 6 -14.99 -4.67 -1.90
CA SER A 6 -16.14 -4.37 -2.76
C SER A 6 -17.23 -5.44 -2.65
N ASP A 7 -16.88 -6.72 -2.73
CA ASP A 7 -17.83 -7.83 -2.57
C ASP A 7 -18.43 -7.87 -1.15
N LEU A 8 -17.67 -7.45 -0.12
CA LEU A 8 -18.19 -7.31 1.24
C LEU A 8 -19.24 -6.20 1.32
N GLU A 9 -18.97 -5.03 0.73
CA GLU A 9 -19.87 -3.87 0.68
C GLU A 9 -21.13 -4.16 -0.14
N GLU A 10 -21.00 -4.85 -1.27
CA GLU A 10 -22.11 -5.29 -2.12
C GLU A 10 -22.86 -6.51 -1.56
N ASN A 11 -22.39 -7.05 -0.43
CA ASN A 11 -22.93 -8.23 0.23
C ASN A 11 -22.94 -9.50 -0.65
N CYS A 12 -22.00 -9.62 -1.57
CA CYS A 12 -21.81 -10.80 -2.42
C CYS A 12 -21.38 -12.01 -1.59
N ASN A 13 -21.85 -13.21 -1.95
CA ASN A 13 -21.37 -14.44 -1.32
C ASN A 13 -20.20 -15.02 -2.13
N LEU A 14 -19.00 -14.99 -1.54
CA LEU A 14 -17.77 -15.55 -2.13
C LEU A 14 -17.40 -16.92 -1.56
N ASP A 15 -18.19 -17.48 -0.64
CA ASP A 15 -17.84 -18.71 0.07
C ASP A 15 -17.56 -19.84 -0.91
N ASN A 16 -16.37 -20.45 -0.78
CA ASN A 16 -15.94 -21.57 -1.61
C ASN A 16 -15.77 -21.25 -3.12
N THR A 17 -15.93 -20.00 -3.55
CA THR A 17 -15.69 -19.58 -4.93
C THR A 17 -14.21 -19.75 -5.27
N LEU A 18 -13.93 -20.17 -6.51
CA LEU A 18 -12.56 -20.24 -7.04
C LEU A 18 -12.17 -18.92 -7.69
N PHE A 19 -11.10 -18.31 -7.20
CA PHE A 19 -10.49 -17.12 -7.79
C PHE A 19 -9.27 -17.52 -8.59
N GLY A 20 -9.17 -17.02 -9.82
CA GLY A 20 -7.94 -17.08 -10.62
C GLY A 20 -7.07 -15.85 -10.34
N LEU A 21 -5.79 -16.09 -10.05
CA LEU A 21 -4.79 -15.05 -9.82
C LEU A 21 -3.73 -15.12 -10.90
N CYS A 22 -3.53 -14.00 -11.61
CA CYS A 22 -2.52 -13.85 -12.65
C CYS A 22 -1.54 -12.74 -12.24
N GLY A 23 -0.31 -13.11 -11.94
CA GLY A 23 0.78 -12.18 -11.69
C GLY A 23 1.65 -12.02 -12.94
N TYR A 24 1.87 -10.79 -13.37
CA TYR A 24 2.77 -10.45 -14.47
C TYR A 24 3.88 -9.52 -13.98
N GLY A 25 5.10 -9.75 -14.44
CA GLY A 25 6.23 -8.83 -14.28
C GLY A 25 6.99 -8.66 -15.60
N SER A 26 7.26 -7.41 -15.98
CA SER A 26 8.04 -7.09 -17.18
C SER A 26 9.41 -7.77 -17.14
N GLY A 27 9.85 -8.32 -18.28
CA GLY A 27 10.97 -9.27 -18.34
C GLY A 27 10.51 -10.53 -19.07
N ALA A 28 10.30 -11.65 -18.35
CA ALA A 28 9.84 -12.88 -19.01
C ALA A 28 9.00 -13.83 -18.13
N LYS A 29 8.38 -13.37 -17.03
CA LYS A 29 7.69 -14.29 -16.11
C LYS A 29 6.26 -13.85 -15.82
N ALA A 30 5.36 -14.82 -15.94
CA ALA A 30 4.01 -14.75 -15.43
C ALA A 30 3.75 -15.98 -14.55
N LYS A 31 2.85 -15.84 -13.57
CA LYS A 31 2.40 -16.94 -12.73
C LYS A 31 0.89 -16.91 -12.64
N VAL A 32 0.27 -18.04 -12.94
CA VAL A 32 -1.17 -18.26 -12.81
C VAL A 32 -1.40 -19.34 -11.76
N PHE A 33 -2.31 -19.08 -10.83
CA PHE A 33 -2.77 -20.06 -9.86
C PHE A 33 -4.21 -19.76 -9.48
N GLU A 34 -4.88 -20.75 -8.92
CA GLU A 34 -6.22 -20.60 -8.36
C GLU A 34 -6.19 -20.69 -6.84
N GLY A 35 -7.15 -20.04 -6.21
CA GLY A 35 -7.37 -20.11 -4.77
C GLY A 35 -8.86 -20.24 -4.48
N LYS A 36 -9.22 -21.15 -3.57
CA LYS A 36 -10.58 -21.27 -3.07
C LYS A 36 -10.80 -20.30 -1.91
N VAL A 37 -11.80 -19.45 -2.02
CA VAL A 37 -12.13 -18.47 -0.97
C VAL A 37 -12.65 -19.21 0.27
N SER A 38 -12.03 -18.91 1.42
CA SER A 38 -12.46 -19.43 2.72
C SER A 38 -13.83 -18.85 3.08
N PRO A 39 -14.79 -19.64 3.61
CA PRO A 39 -16.06 -19.13 4.14
C PRO A 39 -15.91 -18.06 5.23
N ARG A 40 -14.71 -17.94 5.83
CA ARG A 40 -14.40 -16.93 6.86
C ARG A 40 -13.83 -15.64 6.28
N TRP A 41 -13.87 -15.44 4.96
CA TRP A 41 -13.26 -14.28 4.30
C TRP A 41 -13.78 -12.94 4.84
N ARG A 42 -15.08 -12.85 5.14
CA ARG A 42 -15.72 -11.63 5.68
C ARG A 42 -15.14 -11.20 7.04
N GLU A 43 -14.72 -12.16 7.87
CA GLU A 43 -14.12 -11.87 9.18
C GLU A 43 -12.78 -11.14 9.05
N VAL A 44 -12.03 -11.42 7.98
CA VAL A 44 -10.72 -10.83 7.71
C VAL A 44 -10.88 -9.48 7.02
N VAL A 45 -11.73 -9.44 6.00
CA VAL A 45 -11.87 -8.28 5.10
C VAL A 45 -12.58 -7.11 5.80
N SER A 46 -13.47 -7.38 6.74
CA SER A 46 -14.17 -6.33 7.52
C SER A 46 -13.25 -5.43 8.36
N ARG A 47 -11.97 -5.79 8.50
CA ARG A 47 -10.96 -5.05 9.27
C ARG A 47 -9.99 -4.26 8.39
N TRP A 48 -10.13 -4.33 7.07
CA TRP A 48 -9.16 -3.71 6.15
C TRP A 48 -9.34 -2.19 6.06
N HIS A 49 -10.59 -1.72 6.10
CA HIS A 49 -10.94 -0.31 5.96
C HIS A 49 -10.21 0.36 4.78
N LEU A 50 -10.04 -0.34 3.66
CA LEU A 50 -9.24 0.11 2.52
C LEU A 50 -9.81 1.39 1.92
N PHE A 51 -11.12 1.45 1.70
CA PHE A 51 -11.75 2.61 1.05
C PHE A 51 -11.72 3.85 1.95
N GLU A 52 -11.93 3.68 3.25
CA GLU A 52 -11.76 4.75 4.24
C GLU A 52 -10.33 5.30 4.22
N ARG A 53 -9.32 4.42 4.25
CA ARG A 53 -7.91 4.81 4.16
C ARG A 53 -7.57 5.50 2.85
N LEU A 54 -8.15 5.05 1.73
CA LEU A 54 -7.96 5.68 0.43
C LEU A 54 -8.61 7.06 0.33
N ALA A 55 -9.76 7.26 1.00
CA ALA A 55 -10.46 8.53 1.10
C ALA A 55 -9.70 9.54 1.99
N GLY A 56 -8.96 9.06 2.99
CA GLY A 56 -8.10 9.89 3.85
C GLY A 56 -6.81 10.40 3.19
N ARG A 57 -6.56 10.10 1.91
CA ARG A 57 -5.36 10.58 1.20
C ARG A 57 -5.47 12.07 0.85
N MET A 58 -4.33 12.76 0.88
CA MET A 58 -4.21 14.14 0.41
C MET A 58 -3.95 14.20 -1.09
N ALA A 59 -4.78 14.93 -1.83
CA ALA A 59 -4.49 15.29 -3.21
C ALA A 59 -3.39 16.38 -3.23
N ILE A 60 -2.43 16.23 -4.14
CA ILE A 60 -1.35 17.21 -4.35
C ILE A 60 -1.47 17.82 -5.75
N ASP A 61 -1.01 19.06 -5.89
CA ASP A 61 -0.96 19.72 -7.20
C ASP A 61 0.21 19.21 -8.07
N HIS A 62 0.19 19.58 -9.34
CA HIS A 62 1.20 19.18 -10.33
C HIS A 62 2.62 19.64 -9.95
N VAL A 63 2.76 20.84 -9.41
CA VAL A 63 4.07 21.42 -9.06
C VAL A 63 4.68 20.64 -7.91
N THR A 64 3.89 20.36 -6.88
CA THR A 64 4.26 19.53 -5.74
C THR A 64 4.67 18.13 -6.19
N TYR A 65 3.89 17.50 -7.07
CA TYR A 65 4.22 16.21 -7.66
C TYR A 65 5.57 16.23 -8.41
N GLU A 66 5.80 17.22 -9.28
CA GLU A 66 7.05 17.31 -10.03
C GLU A 66 8.26 17.51 -9.13
N ASN A 67 8.14 18.35 -8.09
CA ASN A 67 9.21 18.58 -7.13
C ASN A 67 9.59 17.29 -6.39
N LEU A 68 8.60 16.53 -5.90
CA LEU A 68 8.84 15.22 -5.28
C LEU A 68 9.46 14.23 -6.26
N HIS A 69 8.93 14.14 -7.48
CA HIS A 69 9.41 13.20 -8.50
C HIS A 69 10.87 13.47 -8.91
N LYS A 70 11.27 14.75 -8.97
CA LYS A 70 12.63 15.17 -9.32
C LYS A 70 13.59 15.22 -8.12
N GLY A 71 13.11 14.95 -6.90
CA GLY A 71 13.92 15.06 -5.68
C GLY A 71 14.33 16.50 -5.35
N LEU A 72 13.51 17.49 -5.73
CA LEU A 72 13.72 18.90 -5.40
C LEU A 72 13.08 19.29 -4.05
N GLN A 73 12.29 18.39 -3.49
CA GLN A 73 11.64 18.51 -2.20
C GLN A 73 11.86 17.22 -1.42
N ASP A 74 12.59 17.30 -0.32
CA ASP A 74 12.88 16.17 0.55
C ASP A 74 11.87 16.03 1.70
N GLU A 75 11.14 17.11 1.98
CA GLU A 75 10.14 17.16 3.05
C GLU A 75 8.82 16.51 2.64
N SER A 76 8.24 15.77 3.58
CA SER A 76 6.94 15.11 3.39
C SER A 76 5.82 16.15 3.25
N VAL A 77 4.94 15.96 2.25
CA VAL A 77 3.77 16.85 2.05
C VAL A 77 2.77 16.73 3.21
N VAL A 78 2.60 15.51 3.72
CA VAL A 78 1.82 15.24 4.93
C VAL A 78 2.80 14.88 6.03
N THR A 79 2.69 15.54 7.18
CA THR A 79 3.50 15.19 8.35
C THR A 79 3.18 13.76 8.78
N PRO A 80 4.18 12.86 8.89
CA PRO A 80 3.92 11.49 9.28
C PRO A 80 3.30 11.41 10.67
N GLN A 81 2.28 10.58 10.83
CA GLN A 81 1.56 10.42 12.10
C GLN A 81 0.99 9.01 12.21
N GLY A 82 1.34 8.28 13.27
CA GLY A 82 0.94 6.89 13.46
C GLY A 82 1.49 5.94 12.39
N GLU A 83 2.70 6.19 11.88
CA GLU A 83 3.32 5.39 10.83
C GLU A 83 4.86 5.35 10.91
N PHE A 84 5.48 4.44 10.17
CA PHE A 84 6.93 4.40 10.01
C PHE A 84 7.36 5.34 8.87
N ALA A 85 8.22 6.31 9.19
CA ALA A 85 8.80 7.23 8.22
C ALA A 85 10.31 7.02 8.08
N LEU A 86 10.84 7.24 6.88
CA LEU A 86 12.28 7.42 6.67
C LEU A 86 12.66 8.77 7.27
N VAL A 87 13.60 8.78 8.22
CA VAL A 87 14.00 10.01 8.93
C VAL A 87 15.42 10.43 8.63
N GLU A 88 16.25 9.53 8.10
CA GLU A 88 17.65 9.80 7.82
C GLU A 88 18.22 8.82 6.80
N ILE A 89 19.13 9.30 5.97
CA ILE A 89 20.02 8.49 5.14
C ILE A 89 21.44 8.91 5.51
N GLY A 90 22.27 7.96 5.98
CA GLY A 90 23.65 8.23 6.32
C GLY A 90 24.48 8.58 5.07
N ASP A 91 25.42 9.50 5.24
CA ASP A 91 26.18 10.13 4.16
C ASP A 91 27.70 9.94 4.27
N GLU A 92 28.20 9.34 5.36
CA GLU A 92 29.63 9.21 5.61
C GLU A 92 30.06 7.84 6.19
N GLY A 93 31.28 7.45 5.82
CA GLY A 93 32.00 6.34 6.43
C GLY A 93 31.27 4.99 6.28
N VAL A 94 31.13 4.27 7.39
CA VAL A 94 30.43 2.97 7.40
C VAL A 94 28.91 3.10 7.31
N ASP A 95 28.38 4.30 7.49
CA ASP A 95 26.95 4.59 7.48
C ASP A 95 26.48 5.17 6.13
N GLU A 96 27.37 5.34 5.15
CA GLU A 96 27.02 5.84 3.83
C GLU A 96 25.93 4.94 3.18
N GLY A 97 24.78 5.55 2.87
CA GLY A 97 23.59 4.88 2.32
C GLY A 97 22.71 4.17 3.36
N ALA A 98 23.05 4.19 4.65
CA ALA A 98 22.25 3.56 5.70
C ALA A 98 20.91 4.29 5.89
N ARG A 99 19.79 3.58 5.77
CA ARG A 99 18.44 4.16 5.91
C ARG A 99 17.90 3.94 7.32
N ARG A 100 17.57 5.03 8.02
CA ARG A 100 17.03 4.97 9.38
C ARG A 100 15.53 5.31 9.35
N TYR A 101 14.74 4.42 9.94
CA TYR A 101 13.29 4.54 10.03
C TYR A 101 12.84 4.69 11.48
N ARG A 102 11.78 5.45 11.70
CA ARG A 102 11.20 5.66 13.04
C ARG A 102 9.69 5.56 12.99
N TRP A 103 9.09 4.97 14.02
CA TRP A 103 7.66 5.12 14.29
C TRP A 103 7.38 6.55 14.76
N ILE A 104 6.57 7.29 14.01
CA ILE A 104 6.10 8.61 14.40
C ILE A 104 4.74 8.43 15.10
N GLY A 105 4.65 8.91 16.34
CA GLY A 105 3.46 8.76 17.17
C GLY A 105 2.21 9.42 16.57
N ALA A 106 1.05 9.07 17.11
CA ALA A 106 -0.20 9.77 16.85
C ALA A 106 -0.31 11.06 17.68
#